data_AF-H3BJ18-F1
#
_entry.id   AF-H3BJ18-F1
#
_cell.length_a   1.000
_cell.length_b   1.000
_cell.length_c   1.000
_cell.angle_alpha   90.00
_cell.angle_beta   90.00
_cell.angle_gamma   90.00
#
_symmetry.space_group_name_H-M   'P 1'
#
loop_
_entity.id
_entity.type
_entity.pdbx_description
1 polymer ?
#
loop_
_entity_poly.entity_id
_entity_poly.type
_entity_poly.pdbx_seq_one_letter_code
_entity_poly.pdbx_strand_id
1 'polypeptide(L)' 'MATQRAHRAETPAHPNRLWIWEKHVYLDEFRRSWLPVVIKFRDVEDMLLELIDSESNDE' A
#
# COMPACT_ATOMS: atom_id res chain seq x y z
N MET A 1 -2.42 -16.42 22.27
CA MET A 1 -3.51 -16.49 21.29
C MET A 1 -2.97 -15.98 19.97
N ALA A 2 -2.56 -16.91 19.11
CA ALA A 2 -1.91 -16.62 17.84
C ALA A 2 -2.96 -16.37 16.77
N THR A 3 -2.99 -15.16 16.21
CA THR A 3 -3.60 -14.91 14.90
C THR A 3 -2.46 -14.77 13.91
N GLN A 4 -2.17 -15.92 13.32
CA GLN A 4 -1.27 -16.13 12.21
C GLN A 4 -1.69 -15.20 11.07
N ARG A 5 -0.95 -14.10 10.88
CA ARG A 5 -1.02 -13.28 9.67
C ARG A 5 -0.72 -14.22 8.50
N ALA A 6 -1.76 -14.53 7.74
CA ALA A 6 -1.68 -15.42 6.60
C ALA A 6 -0.51 -14.97 5.70
N HIS A 7 0.48 -15.85 5.61
CA HIS A 7 1.42 -16.03 4.52
C HIS A 7 1.36 -14.97 3.41
N ARG A 8 2.29 -14.01 3.43
CA ARG A 8 2.70 -13.35 2.19
C ARG A 8 4.18 -13.65 1.96
N ALA A 9 4.40 -14.60 1.06
CA ALA A 9 5.70 -14.95 0.51
C ALA A 9 6.51 -13.68 0.24
N GLU A 10 7.75 -13.65 0.75
CA GLU A 10 8.92 -12.83 0.38
C GLU A 10 8.66 -11.59 -0.48
N THR A 11 7.67 -10.79 -0.12
CA THR A 11 7.30 -9.64 -0.92
C THR A 11 8.08 -8.49 -0.33
N PRO A 12 8.92 -7.82 -1.14
CA PRO A 12 9.76 -6.75 -0.66
C PRO A 12 8.93 -5.72 0.11
N ALA A 13 9.50 -5.14 1.18
CA ALA A 13 8.83 -4.11 1.95
C ALA A 13 8.51 -2.85 1.11
N HIS A 14 9.22 -2.68 -0.01
CA HIS A 14 9.08 -1.56 -0.92
C HIS A 14 8.70 -2.07 -2.32
N PRO A 15 7.63 -1.55 -2.92
CA PRO A 15 7.28 -1.89 -4.29
C PRO A 15 8.34 -1.34 -5.24
N ASN A 16 8.62 -2.06 -6.32
CA ASN A 16 9.55 -1.61 -7.36
C ASN A 16 8.84 -0.63 -8.31
N ARG A 17 7.53 -0.79 -8.51
CA ARG A 17 6.74 0.08 -9.39
C ARG A 17 5.35 0.34 -8.83
N LEU A 18 4.89 1.58 -8.99
CA LEU A 18 3.54 2.01 -8.64
C LEU A 18 2.82 2.52 -9.88
N TRP A 19 1.63 1.99 -10.16
CA TRP A 19 0.73 2.47 -11.20
C TRP A 19 -0.41 3.26 -10.59
N ILE A 20 -0.79 4.36 -11.23
CA ILE A 20 -2.00 5.10 -10.86
C ILE A 20 -3.19 4.28 -11.36
N TRP A 21 -4.00 3.77 -10.44
CA TRP A 21 -5.22 3.02 -10.75
C TRP A 21 -6.44 3.95 -10.78
N GLU A 22 -6.64 4.68 -9.68
CA GLU A 22 -7.70 5.68 -9.52
C GLU A 22 -7.14 6.96 -8.90
N LYS A 23 -7.98 7.99 -8.79
CA LYS A 23 -7.58 9.25 -8.15
C LYS A 23 -7.19 8.97 -6.68
N HIS A 24 -5.92 9.18 -6.36
CA HIS A 24 -5.32 8.85 -5.05
C HIS A 24 -5.27 7.34 -4.73
N VAL A 25 -5.28 6.45 -5.73
CA VAL A 25 -5.09 5.02 -5.51
C VAL A 25 -3.97 4.53 -6.43
N TYR A 26 -2.94 3.94 -5.82
CA TYR A 26 -1.82 3.35 -6.52
C TYR A 26 -1.85 1.84 -6.36
N LEU A 27 -1.49 1.11 -7.43
CA LEU A 27 -1.30 -0.33 -7.37
C LEU A 27 0.17 -0.68 -7.55
N ASP A 28 0.63 -1.72 -6.85
CA ASP A 28 1.94 -2.30 -7.07
C ASP A 28 1.91 -3.61 -7.86
N GLU A 29 3.11 -4.17 -8.15
CA GLU A 29 3.27 -5.43 -8.89
C GLU A 29 2.59 -6.64 -8.24
N PHE A 30 2.27 -6.56 -6.95
CA PHE A 30 1.61 -7.60 -6.18
C PHE A 30 0.11 -7.32 -6.00
N ARG A 31 -0.46 -6.42 -6.81
CA ARG A 31 -1.86 -5.98 -6.73
C ARG A 31 -2.23 -5.43 -5.36
N ARG A 32 -1.27 -4.82 -4.65
CA ARG A 32 -1.56 -4.09 -3.42
C ARG A 32 -2.03 -2.70 -3.74
N SER A 33 -3.04 -2.25 -3.02
CA SER A 33 -3.53 -0.89 -3.06
C SER A 33 -2.75 -0.03 -2.08
N TRP A 34 -2.24 1.10 -2.57
CA TRP A 34 -1.51 2.09 -1.80
C TRP A 34 -2.25 3.43 -1.90
N LEU A 35 -2.56 4.03 -0.75
CA LEU A 35 -3.15 5.36 -0.70
C LEU A 35 -2.10 6.40 -0.32
N PRO A 36 -2.11 7.57 -0.96
CA PRO A 36 -1.25 8.66 -0.58
C PRO A 36 -1.78 9.39 0.64
N VAL A 37 -0.92 9.50 1.62
CA VAL A 37 -1.06 10.40 2.76
C VAL A 37 -0.12 11.57 2.49
N VAL A 38 -0.71 12.71 2.12
CA VAL A 38 0.05 13.95 1.85
C VAL A 38 0.41 14.59 3.19
N ILE A 39 1.69 14.65 3.50
CA ILE A 39 2.21 15.29 4.70
C ILE A 39 2.85 16.61 4.27
N LYS A 40 2.17 17.71 4.57
CA LYS A 40 2.65 19.04 4.21
C LYS A 40 3.54 19.59 5.32
N PHE A 41 4.82 19.74 5.05
CA PHE A 41 5.71 20.58 5.83
C PHE A 41 5.78 21.97 5.21
N ARG A 42 6.23 22.97 5.98
CA ARG A 42 6.18 24.39 5.57
C ARG A 42 6.88 24.66 4.24
N ASP A 43 7.94 23.91 3.95
CA ASP A 43 8.82 24.15 2.81
C ASP A 43 9.02 22.90 1.92
N VAL A 44 8.45 21.75 2.31
CA VAL A 44 8.56 20.47 1.59
C VAL A 44 7.21 19.74 1.63
N GLU A 45 6.73 19.31 0.47
CA GLU A 45 5.58 18.42 0.36
C GLU A 45 6.09 16.98 0.23
N ASP A 46 6.01 16.23 1.32
CA ASP A 46 6.35 14.81 1.34
C ASP A 46 5.06 13.97 1.19
N MET A 47 5.18 12.87 0.46
CA MET A 47 4.08 11.96 0.18
C MET A 47 4.42 10.60 0.77
N LEU A 48 3.70 10.19 1.80
CA LEU A 48 3.80 8.84 2.36
C LEU A 48 2.73 7.96 1.71
N LEU A 49 3.07 6.74 1.31
CA LEU A 49 2.10 5.78 0.79
C LEU A 49 1.79 4.75 1.86
N GLU A 50 0.53 4.61 2.21
CA GLU A 50 0.06 3.58 3.14
C GLU A 50 -0.53 2.41 2.37
N LEU A 51 -0.01 1.21 2.66
CA LEU A 51 -0.51 -0.05 2.12
C LEU A 51 -1.85 -0.36 2.75
N ILE A 52 -2.89 -0.46 1.94
CA ILE A 52 -4.18 -0.98 2.36
C ILE A 52 -4.26 -2.43 1.92
N ASP A 53 -4.26 -3.32 2.91
CA ASP A 53 -4.66 -4.71 2.67
C ASP A 53 -6.14 -4.67 2.29
N SER A 54 -6.43 -4.94 1.02
CA SER A 54 -7.81 -5.18 0.61
C SER A 54 -8.14 -6.55 1.17
N GLU A 55 -8.66 -6.57 2.40
CA GLU A 55 -9.09 -7.78 3.07
C GLU A 55 -10.01 -8.54 2.10
N SER A 56 -9.50 -9.65 1.57
CA SER A 56 -10.26 -10.54 0.72
C SER A 56 -11.42 -11.05 1.57
N ASN A 57 -12.59 -10.45 1.38
CA ASN A 57 -13.85 -10.99 1.86
C ASN A 57 -14.17 -12.22 1.01
N ASP A 58 -13.44 -13.31 1.26
CA ASP A 58 -13.80 -14.65 0.82
C ASP A 58 -14.95 -15.12 1.72
N GLU A 59 -16.19 -14.82 1.31
CA GLU A 59 -17.41 -15.52 1.75
C GLU A 59 -17.52 -16.90 1.09
#